data_AF-A0A7C3U057-F1
#
_entry.id   AF-A0A7C3U057-F1
#
_cell.length_a   1.000
_cell.length_b   1.000
_cell.length_c   1.000
_cell.angle_alpha   90.00
_cell.angle_beta   90.00
_cell.angle_gamma   90.00
#
_symmetry.space_group_name_H-M   'P 1'
#
loop_
_entity.id
_entity.type
_entity.pdbx_description
1 polymer ?
#
loop_
_entity_poly.entity_id
_entity_poly.type
_entity_poly.pdbx_seq_one_letter_code
_entity_poly.pdbx_strand_id
1 'polypeptide(L)'
;MKQGLVVFLFSALWVSNPYTHSPHLWAADTGRVRGKITLTEEMTVTQSLPPSASADDNSSFAVTVSGTPQTFKSKKEVTFGVCIRDGRVLVGDTQHAFSVTDEHDYQSRYLKTDCTPIHRSRDTRIDIRRPGSWTQDTRKMTQVFLFPEKANKIYNLDLSPWVKFIPLSVERPKGGVGGLAKGTYRIEAATYYLQASSGYLEHKIHNICKDSEILEVAQFFPSEFGKKEPSGQVSRLGNTTRTIAYNPFKKESLSAEWKILYDPKGTSGSAVLLAVKSQNKDASYEKTVSAKWSFKPADTCQDLVAAILHDLAYVEAFQDPFALRQEPARYRCYVDRVAYKILNGSWPTQPELQCDKDLSDGERPQGAGDEIGVNDKCELINKTTFLEKAKRGCVPDEVVAGILAHENTHIEQCRWDRNLFNSENPEVWRDMEVRAHLVGIAEMLKSLKRLCPNAVTAEMEQRINRINRHRLNP
;
A
#
# COMPACT_ATOMS: atom_id res chain seq x y z
N MET A 1 11.03 -27.17 23.39
CA MET A 1 11.21 -25.92 24.15
C MET A 1 10.64 -24.79 23.32
N LYS A 2 9.40 -24.38 23.60
CA LYS A 2 8.71 -23.32 22.86
C LYS A 2 9.05 -21.99 23.57
N GLN A 3 9.74 -21.10 22.87
CA GLN A 3 10.16 -19.78 23.36
C GLN A 3 9.03 -18.78 23.11
N GLY A 4 8.51 -18.19 24.18
CA GLY A 4 7.39 -17.25 24.16
C GLY A 4 7.89 -15.82 23.94
N LEU A 5 8.02 -15.43 22.68
CA LEU A 5 8.37 -14.06 22.30
C LEU A 5 7.14 -13.16 22.48
N VAL A 6 7.19 -12.20 23.42
CA VAL A 6 6.17 -11.15 23.58
C VAL A 6 6.39 -10.09 22.49
N VAL A 7 5.66 -10.21 21.38
CA VAL A 7 5.64 -9.22 20.30
C VAL A 7 4.42 -8.32 20.48
N PHE A 8 4.62 -7.02 20.66
CA PHE A 8 3.55 -6.02 20.72
C PHE A 8 3.29 -5.43 19.33
N LEU A 9 2.10 -5.72 18.82
CA LEU A 9 1.60 -5.15 17.57
C LEU A 9 1.13 -3.71 17.80
N PHE A 10 2.04 -2.73 17.74
CA PHE A 10 1.69 -1.29 17.72
C PHE A 10 1.22 -0.80 16.33
N SER A 11 1.05 -1.70 15.37
CA SER A 11 0.89 -1.36 13.95
C SER A 11 -0.54 -1.56 13.46
N ALA A 12 -1.42 -0.54 13.58
CA ALA A 12 -2.53 -0.35 12.60
C ALA A 12 -3.36 0.94 12.73
N LEU A 13 -3.44 1.62 13.88
CA LEU A 13 -4.53 2.60 14.09
C LEU A 13 -4.16 4.09 14.01
N TRP A 14 -2.93 4.41 13.62
CA TRP A 14 -2.46 5.81 13.54
C TRP A 14 -3.11 6.67 12.43
N VAL A 15 -3.95 6.10 11.56
CA VAL A 15 -4.39 6.78 10.32
C VAL A 15 -5.84 7.28 10.34
N SER A 16 -6.66 6.96 11.34
CA SER A 16 -8.07 7.40 11.32
C SER A 16 -8.59 7.74 12.71
N ASN A 17 -8.35 8.97 13.15
CA ASN A 17 -9.10 9.54 14.26
C ASN A 17 -9.79 10.85 13.80
N PRO A 18 -11.13 10.96 13.83
CA PRO A 18 -11.87 12.14 13.35
C PRO A 18 -11.92 13.31 14.35
N TYR A 19 -11.27 13.23 15.51
CA TYR A 19 -11.20 14.34 16.48
C TYR A 19 -10.31 15.50 15.98
N THR A 20 -10.89 16.28 15.08
CA THR A 20 -10.39 17.59 14.67
C THR A 20 -10.93 18.64 15.64
N HIS A 21 -10.25 18.83 16.77
CA HIS A 21 -10.45 20.04 17.57
C HIS A 21 -9.82 21.24 16.86
N SER A 22 -10.39 22.43 17.09
CA SER A 22 -10.00 23.67 16.38
C SER A 22 -8.48 23.89 16.40
N PRO A 23 -7.83 24.08 15.23
CA PRO A 23 -6.37 23.99 15.05
C PRO A 23 -5.56 25.18 15.60
N HIS A 24 -6.17 26.10 16.35
CA HIS A 24 -5.54 27.38 16.71
C HIS A 24 -5.24 27.58 18.20
N LEU A 25 -5.65 26.67 19.09
CA LEU A 25 -5.56 26.91 20.54
C LEU A 25 -4.42 26.17 21.25
N TRP A 26 -3.67 25.32 20.55
CA TRP A 26 -2.87 24.27 21.19
C TRP A 26 -1.42 24.11 20.68
N ALA A 27 -1.00 24.79 19.61
CA ALA A 27 0.26 24.42 18.95
C ALA A 27 1.52 24.79 19.75
N ALA A 28 2.29 23.79 20.18
CA ALA A 28 3.70 23.96 20.53
C ALA A 28 4.54 23.88 19.25
N ASP A 29 5.03 25.04 18.78
CA ASP A 29 5.85 25.14 17.56
C ASP A 29 7.21 24.48 17.78
N THR A 30 7.38 23.29 17.23
CA THR A 30 8.65 22.54 17.25
C THR A 30 9.43 22.68 15.93
N GLY A 31 8.95 23.50 14.99
CA GLY A 31 9.54 23.62 13.65
C GLY A 31 9.41 22.37 12.77
N ARG A 32 8.60 21.39 13.18
CA ARG A 32 8.33 20.15 12.43
C ARG A 32 7.15 20.32 11.50
N VAL A 33 7.25 19.77 10.29
CA VAL A 33 6.17 19.82 9.30
C VAL A 33 5.87 18.42 8.79
N ARG A 34 4.60 18.01 8.89
CA ARG A 34 4.07 16.76 8.36
C ARG A 34 3.57 17.00 6.94
N GLY A 35 3.97 16.12 6.04
CA GLY A 35 3.72 16.23 4.61
C GLY A 35 3.13 14.97 4.01
N LYS A 36 2.34 15.14 2.95
CA LYS A 36 1.98 14.09 2.01
C LYS A 36 2.29 14.57 0.61
N ILE A 37 2.92 13.73 -0.19
CA ILE A 37 3.17 13.95 -1.61
C ILE A 37 2.59 12.77 -2.36
N THR A 38 1.69 13.01 -3.31
CA THR A 38 1.11 11.99 -4.17
C THR A 38 1.58 12.21 -5.60
N LEU A 39 2.20 11.20 -6.21
CA LEU A 39 2.50 11.14 -7.62
C LEU A 39 1.51 10.21 -8.32
N THR A 40 0.91 10.69 -9.41
CA THR A 40 -0.03 9.91 -10.21
C THR A 40 0.41 9.93 -11.66
N GLU A 41 0.67 8.75 -12.23
CA GLU A 41 0.83 8.52 -13.66
C GLU A 41 -0.41 7.79 -14.20
N GLU A 42 -1.09 8.40 -15.15
CA GLU A 42 -2.21 7.81 -15.88
C GLU A 42 -1.84 7.70 -17.36
N MET A 43 -2.09 6.55 -17.97
CA MET A 43 -1.83 6.30 -19.37
C MET A 43 -2.97 5.51 -19.99
N THR A 44 -3.46 5.96 -21.13
CA THR A 44 -4.43 5.25 -21.95
C THR A 44 -3.91 5.15 -23.37
N VAL A 45 -3.92 3.94 -23.94
CA VAL A 45 -3.68 3.69 -25.35
C VAL A 45 -4.88 2.95 -25.90
N THR A 46 -5.44 3.44 -26.99
CA THR A 46 -6.48 2.74 -27.74
C THR A 46 -5.98 2.53 -29.16
N GLN A 47 -5.84 1.28 -29.60
CA GLN A 47 -5.56 0.95 -31.00
C GLN A 47 -6.88 0.58 -31.68
N SER A 48 -7.16 1.19 -32.83
CA SER A 48 -8.37 0.90 -33.59
C SER A 48 -8.41 -0.57 -34.01
N LEU A 49 -9.61 -1.05 -34.31
CA LEU A 49 -9.75 -2.35 -34.95
C LEU A 49 -9.01 -2.36 -36.30
N PRO A 50 -8.52 -3.54 -36.74
CA PRO A 50 -8.03 -3.71 -38.10
C PRO A 50 -9.05 -3.21 -39.14
N PRO A 51 -8.61 -2.60 -40.25
CA PRO A 51 -9.53 -2.07 -41.26
C PRO A 51 -10.39 -3.18 -41.85
N SER A 52 -11.70 -2.93 -41.96
CA SER A 52 -12.58 -3.78 -42.77
C SER A 52 -12.35 -3.49 -44.25
N ALA A 53 -12.29 -4.53 -45.08
CA ALA A 53 -12.21 -4.36 -46.54
C ALA A 53 -13.63 -4.45 -47.12
N SER A 54 -14.11 -3.37 -47.76
CA SER A 54 -15.41 -3.37 -48.44
C SER A 54 -15.36 -4.18 -49.74
N ALA A 55 -16.50 -4.74 -50.12
CA ALA A 55 -16.68 -5.60 -51.29
C ALA A 55 -16.65 -4.86 -52.64
N ASP A 56 -16.20 -3.60 -52.67
CA ASP A 56 -16.17 -2.78 -53.90
C ASP A 56 -15.06 -3.21 -54.87
N ASP A 57 -14.08 -3.97 -54.39
CA ASP A 57 -13.18 -4.75 -55.22
C ASP A 57 -13.65 -6.20 -55.25
N ASN A 58 -13.81 -6.76 -56.46
CA ASN A 58 -14.17 -8.15 -56.80
C ASN A 58 -13.23 -9.24 -56.24
N SER A 59 -12.58 -9.01 -55.10
CA SER A 59 -11.69 -9.94 -54.44
C SER A 59 -12.49 -10.92 -53.58
N SER A 60 -12.17 -12.20 -53.73
CA SER A 60 -12.61 -13.31 -52.88
C SER A 60 -12.13 -13.22 -51.42
N PHE A 61 -11.67 -12.06 -50.97
CA PHE A 61 -10.93 -11.85 -49.71
C PHE A 61 -11.50 -10.72 -48.83
N ALA A 62 -12.68 -10.18 -49.13
CA ALA A 62 -13.30 -9.15 -48.29
C ALA A 62 -13.56 -9.66 -46.86
N VAL A 63 -13.23 -8.85 -45.85
CA VAL A 63 -13.29 -9.17 -44.41
C VAL A 63 -14.05 -8.10 -43.66
N THR A 64 -14.97 -8.53 -42.79
CA THR A 64 -15.64 -7.69 -41.80
C THR A 64 -15.01 -7.91 -40.43
N VAL A 65 -14.62 -6.82 -39.75
CA VAL A 65 -14.05 -6.86 -38.40
C VAL A 65 -15.05 -6.26 -37.41
N SER A 66 -15.33 -6.95 -36.31
CA SER A 66 -16.24 -6.49 -35.25
C SER A 66 -15.69 -6.83 -33.88
N GLY A 67 -15.90 -5.96 -32.90
CA GLY A 67 -15.53 -6.22 -31.51
C GLY A 67 -15.04 -4.99 -30.78
N THR A 68 -14.21 -5.22 -29.77
CA THR A 68 -13.61 -4.19 -28.92
C THR A 68 -12.16 -3.92 -29.37
N PRO A 69 -11.80 -2.64 -29.60
CA PRO A 69 -10.43 -2.25 -29.93
C PRO A 69 -9.49 -2.54 -28.76
N GLN A 70 -8.20 -2.66 -29.05
CA GLN A 70 -7.22 -2.81 -27.99
C GLN A 70 -7.15 -1.57 -27.12
N THR A 71 -7.37 -1.76 -25.83
CA THR A 71 -7.36 -0.72 -24.83
C THR A 71 -6.37 -1.09 -23.73
N PHE A 72 -5.27 -0.35 -23.66
CA PHE A 72 -4.34 -0.36 -22.54
C PHE A 72 -4.68 0.81 -21.61
N LYS A 73 -4.91 0.54 -20.33
CA LYS A 73 -5.07 1.54 -19.29
C LYS A 73 -4.10 1.25 -18.17
N SER A 74 -3.39 2.27 -17.72
CA SER A 74 -2.52 2.22 -16.54
C SER A 74 -2.82 3.40 -15.65
N LYS A 75 -2.97 3.14 -14.35
CA LYS A 75 -2.97 4.15 -13.31
C LYS A 75 -2.00 3.72 -12.22
N LYS A 76 -0.99 4.53 -11.96
CA LYS A 76 0.02 4.30 -10.92
C LYS A 76 0.01 5.49 -9.98
N GLU A 77 -0.45 5.27 -8.76
CA GLU A 77 -0.46 6.29 -7.73
C GLU A 77 0.42 5.90 -6.55
N VAL A 78 1.30 6.81 -6.14
CA VAL A 78 2.22 6.64 -5.00
C VAL A 78 2.05 7.82 -4.07
N THR A 79 1.75 7.57 -2.80
CA THR A 79 1.69 8.61 -1.77
C THR A 79 2.82 8.41 -0.76
N PHE A 80 3.74 9.37 -0.71
CA PHE A 80 4.83 9.46 0.25
C PHE A 80 4.37 10.23 1.50
N GLY A 81 4.48 9.61 2.67
CA GLY A 81 4.52 10.33 3.94
C GLY A 81 5.86 11.04 4.09
N VAL A 82 5.84 12.34 4.42
CA VAL A 82 7.04 13.16 4.55
C VAL A 82 7.07 13.81 5.92
N CYS A 83 8.20 13.74 6.61
CA CYS A 83 8.48 14.55 7.79
C CYS A 83 9.62 15.52 7.49
N ILE A 84 9.38 16.81 7.73
CA ILE A 84 10.43 17.82 7.69
C ILE A 84 10.78 18.17 9.13
N ARG A 85 12.02 17.89 9.49
CA ARG A 85 12.55 18.09 10.85
C ARG A 85 14.07 18.24 10.79
N ASP A 86 14.63 19.07 11.66
CA ASP A 86 16.06 19.37 11.78
C ASP A 86 16.73 19.75 10.44
N GLY A 87 16.02 20.51 9.61
CA GLY A 87 16.44 20.94 8.27
C GLY A 87 16.50 19.82 7.23
N ARG A 88 15.97 18.64 7.56
CA ARG A 88 15.99 17.44 6.70
C ARG A 88 14.59 17.03 6.30
N VAL A 89 14.51 16.36 5.16
CA VAL A 89 13.31 15.71 4.64
C VAL A 89 13.47 14.22 4.83
N LEU A 90 12.57 13.62 5.60
CA LEU A 90 12.53 12.20 5.87
C LEU A 90 11.29 11.61 5.20
N VAL A 91 11.44 10.44 4.58
CA VAL A 91 10.34 9.70 3.95
C VAL A 91 9.89 8.62 4.93
N GLY A 92 8.61 8.71 5.33
CA GLY A 92 7.91 7.70 6.13
C GLY A 92 7.22 6.69 5.25
N ASP A 93 6.05 6.22 5.70
CA ASP A 93 5.28 5.19 5.01
C ASP A 93 4.89 5.64 3.60
N THR A 94 5.02 4.72 2.64
CA THR A 94 4.67 4.94 1.24
C THR A 94 3.52 4.04 0.84
N GLN A 95 2.45 4.62 0.33
CA GLN A 95 1.27 3.88 -0.14
C GLN A 95 1.29 3.78 -1.66
N HIS A 96 0.88 2.62 -2.19
CA HIS A 96 0.86 2.35 -3.62
C HIS A 96 -0.54 1.88 -4.05
N ALA A 97 -1.09 2.48 -5.10
CA ALA A 97 -2.36 2.08 -5.71
C ALA A 97 -2.17 2.00 -7.22
N PHE A 98 -1.77 0.81 -7.69
CA PHE A 98 -1.41 0.56 -9.09
C PHE A 98 -2.43 -0.36 -9.75
N SER A 99 -2.86 -0.01 -10.95
CA SER A 99 -3.69 -0.83 -11.80
C SER A 99 -3.24 -0.73 -13.25
N VAL A 100 -3.20 -1.88 -13.92
CA VAL A 100 -2.93 -1.96 -15.36
C VAL A 100 -3.84 -3.02 -15.96
N THR A 101 -4.52 -2.64 -17.03
CA THR A 101 -5.32 -3.52 -17.87
C THR A 101 -4.94 -3.32 -19.33
N ASP A 102 -4.87 -4.40 -20.07
CA ASP A 102 -4.61 -4.42 -21.51
C ASP A 102 -5.52 -5.47 -22.12
N GLU A 103 -6.57 -5.00 -22.78
CA GLU A 103 -7.68 -5.84 -23.20
C GLU A 103 -8.06 -5.58 -24.66
N HIS A 104 -8.37 -6.65 -25.39
CA HIS A 104 -9.14 -6.61 -26.63
C HIS A 104 -9.90 -7.89 -26.84
N ASP A 105 -10.96 -7.82 -27.64
CA ASP A 105 -11.72 -8.96 -28.12
C ASP A 105 -12.35 -8.59 -29.45
N TYR A 106 -11.79 -9.06 -30.56
CA TYR A 106 -12.33 -8.81 -31.89
C TYR A 106 -12.37 -10.07 -32.74
N GLN A 107 -13.36 -10.11 -33.64
CA GLN A 107 -13.57 -11.16 -34.61
C GLN A 107 -13.39 -10.60 -36.02
N SER A 108 -12.60 -11.29 -36.83
CA SER A 108 -12.47 -11.05 -38.27
C SER A 108 -13.20 -12.16 -39.01
N ARG A 109 -14.18 -11.81 -39.84
CA ARG A 109 -14.97 -12.76 -40.63
C ARG A 109 -14.80 -12.49 -42.12
N TYR A 110 -14.42 -13.52 -42.88
CA TYR A 110 -14.38 -13.44 -44.33
C TYR A 110 -15.82 -13.41 -44.87
N LEU A 111 -16.11 -12.59 -45.88
CA LEU A 111 -17.45 -12.52 -46.47
C LEU A 111 -17.81 -13.83 -47.21
N LYS A 112 -16.83 -14.48 -47.84
CA LYS A 112 -17.00 -15.74 -48.58
C LYS A 112 -15.77 -16.63 -48.38
N THR A 113 -15.97 -17.95 -48.37
CA THR A 113 -14.88 -18.95 -48.44
C THR A 113 -15.22 -19.98 -49.50
N ASP A 114 -14.26 -20.26 -50.39
CA ASP A 114 -14.39 -21.30 -51.41
C ASP A 114 -14.04 -22.67 -50.80
N CYS A 115 -15.01 -23.58 -50.78
CA CYS A 115 -14.88 -24.92 -50.24
C CYS A 115 -14.73 -26.00 -51.34
N THR A 116 -14.46 -25.60 -52.59
CA THR A 116 -14.42 -26.53 -53.74
C THR A 116 -13.22 -27.49 -53.64
N PRO A 117 -13.42 -28.83 -53.64
CA PRO A 117 -12.32 -29.80 -53.61
C PRO A 117 -11.44 -29.73 -54.86
N ILE A 118 -10.12 -29.81 -54.69
CA ILE A 118 -9.08 -29.68 -55.74
C ILE A 118 -9.22 -30.70 -56.88
N HIS A 119 -9.88 -31.85 -56.64
CA HIS A 119 -9.96 -32.97 -57.59
C HIS A 119 -11.27 -33.08 -58.37
N ARG A 120 -12.17 -32.08 -58.35
CA ARG A 120 -13.35 -32.07 -59.24
C ARG A 120 -13.09 -31.15 -60.44
N SER A 121 -13.32 -31.68 -61.65
CA SER A 121 -13.14 -30.92 -62.90
C SER A 121 -14.03 -29.68 -62.93
N ARG A 122 -13.58 -28.65 -63.66
CA ARG A 122 -14.24 -27.35 -63.87
C ARG A 122 -15.68 -27.42 -64.45
N ASP A 123 -16.20 -28.62 -64.75
CA ASP A 123 -17.48 -28.82 -65.44
C ASP A 123 -18.68 -29.11 -64.53
N THR A 124 -18.53 -29.10 -63.20
CA THR A 124 -19.68 -29.17 -62.28
C THR A 124 -19.72 -27.92 -61.39
N ARG A 125 -20.43 -26.90 -61.88
CA ARG A 125 -20.64 -25.59 -61.19
C ARG A 125 -21.54 -25.72 -59.96
N ILE A 126 -21.08 -26.39 -58.91
CA ILE A 126 -21.66 -26.21 -57.58
C ILE A 126 -20.76 -25.21 -56.85
N ASP A 127 -21.12 -23.93 -56.93
CA ASP A 127 -20.45 -22.85 -56.21
C ASP A 127 -20.82 -22.94 -54.72
N ILE A 128 -20.06 -23.71 -53.93
CA ILE A 128 -20.30 -23.88 -52.48
C ILE A 128 -19.62 -22.74 -51.71
N ARG A 129 -19.97 -21.50 -52.03
CA ARG A 129 -19.56 -20.33 -51.24
C ARG A 129 -20.40 -20.28 -49.97
N ARG A 130 -19.76 -20.49 -48.82
CA ARG A 130 -20.38 -20.41 -47.48
C ARG A 130 -20.08 -19.05 -46.83
N PRO A 131 -20.84 -18.65 -45.77
CA PRO A 131 -20.41 -17.58 -44.88
C PRO A 131 -18.96 -17.85 -44.48
N GLY A 132 -18.08 -16.87 -44.70
CA GLY A 132 -16.66 -17.19 -44.69
C GLY A 132 -16.16 -17.61 -43.30
N SER A 133 -15.01 -18.29 -43.32
CA SER A 133 -14.22 -18.57 -42.12
C SER A 133 -14.05 -17.33 -41.24
N TRP A 134 -13.72 -17.54 -39.97
CA TRP A 134 -13.48 -16.44 -39.06
C TRP A 134 -12.33 -16.74 -38.12
N THR A 135 -11.70 -15.66 -37.66
CA THR A 135 -10.74 -15.68 -36.56
C THR A 135 -11.25 -14.79 -35.43
N GLN A 136 -10.97 -15.14 -34.19
CA GLN A 136 -11.24 -14.30 -33.02
C GLN A 136 -9.96 -14.18 -32.20
N ASP A 137 -9.59 -12.95 -31.88
CA ASP A 137 -8.47 -12.59 -31.05
C ASP A 137 -8.98 -12.01 -29.73
N THR A 138 -8.70 -12.67 -28.63
CA THR A 138 -9.02 -12.20 -27.28
C THR A 138 -7.72 -12.04 -26.48
N ARG A 139 -7.56 -10.90 -25.84
CA ARG A 139 -6.45 -10.58 -24.94
C ARG A 139 -6.98 -10.02 -23.65
N LYS A 140 -6.51 -10.56 -22.52
CA LYS A 140 -6.73 -9.98 -21.20
C LYS A 140 -5.44 -10.08 -20.41
N MET A 141 -4.73 -8.97 -20.32
CA MET A 141 -3.45 -8.87 -19.64
C MET A 141 -3.55 -7.85 -18.51
N THR A 142 -2.92 -8.19 -17.39
CA THR A 142 -2.73 -7.33 -16.22
C THR A 142 -1.25 -7.28 -15.85
N GLN A 143 -0.92 -6.45 -14.86
CA GLN A 143 0.41 -6.43 -14.27
C GLN A 143 0.35 -6.81 -12.80
N VAL A 144 1.34 -7.60 -12.38
CA VAL A 144 1.61 -7.93 -10.98
C VAL A 144 2.75 -7.05 -10.52
N PHE A 145 2.57 -6.40 -9.38
CA PHE A 145 3.54 -5.48 -8.80
C PHE A 145 4.13 -6.03 -7.50
N LEU A 146 5.44 -5.89 -7.32
CA LEU A 146 6.09 -6.02 -6.02
C LEU A 146 6.67 -4.67 -5.62
N PHE A 147 6.07 -4.07 -4.60
CA PHE A 147 6.51 -2.80 -4.02
C PHE A 147 7.79 -2.98 -3.18
N PRO A 148 8.54 -1.90 -2.89
CA PRO A 148 9.82 -1.96 -2.20
C PRO A 148 9.89 -2.90 -1.00
N GLU A 149 8.89 -2.86 -0.11
CA GLU A 149 8.89 -3.64 1.13
C GLU A 149 8.90 -5.15 0.83
N LYS A 150 8.04 -5.57 -0.10
CA LYS A 150 7.93 -6.99 -0.51
C LYS A 150 9.09 -7.41 -1.39
N ALA A 151 9.52 -6.55 -2.32
CA ALA A 151 10.64 -6.82 -3.23
C ALA A 151 11.97 -6.97 -2.47
N ASN A 152 12.24 -6.10 -1.49
CA ASN A 152 13.45 -6.20 -0.67
C ASN A 152 13.45 -7.45 0.20
N LYS A 153 12.29 -7.83 0.77
CA LYS A 153 12.15 -9.06 1.55
C LYS A 153 12.44 -10.32 0.73
N ILE A 154 11.99 -10.36 -0.53
CA ILE A 154 12.14 -11.54 -1.40
C ILE A 154 13.50 -11.58 -2.10
N TYR A 155 13.99 -10.44 -2.59
CA TYR A 155 15.13 -10.37 -3.53
C TYR A 155 16.34 -9.57 -3.02
N ASN A 156 16.26 -8.95 -1.83
CA ASN A 156 17.35 -8.15 -1.24
C ASN A 156 17.90 -7.05 -2.17
N LEU A 157 17.00 -6.24 -2.75
CA LEU A 157 17.32 -5.26 -3.81
C LEU A 157 17.62 -3.83 -3.32
N ASP A 158 17.52 -3.58 -2.02
CA ASP A 158 17.67 -2.26 -1.37
C ASP A 158 16.91 -1.12 -2.09
N LEU A 159 15.66 -1.41 -2.49
CA LEU A 159 14.77 -0.43 -3.09
C LEU A 159 14.23 0.46 -1.98
N SER A 160 14.58 1.74 -1.99
CA SER A 160 14.05 2.71 -1.03
C SER A 160 13.39 3.89 -1.76
N PRO A 161 12.14 4.23 -1.43
CA PRO A 161 11.52 5.47 -1.91
C PRO A 161 12.27 6.67 -1.34
N TRP A 162 12.34 7.77 -2.09
CA TRP A 162 13.03 8.97 -1.65
C TRP A 162 12.35 10.24 -2.16
N VAL A 163 12.50 11.31 -1.37
CA VAL A 163 12.03 12.66 -1.67
C VAL A 163 13.13 13.64 -1.30
N LYS A 164 13.45 14.58 -2.19
CA LYS A 164 14.43 15.64 -1.97
C LYS A 164 13.79 17.01 -2.17
N PHE A 165 14.20 17.94 -1.31
CA PHE A 165 13.86 19.35 -1.42
C PHE A 165 15.14 20.12 -1.69
N ILE A 166 15.24 20.69 -2.88
CA ILE A 166 16.42 21.45 -3.33
C ILE A 166 16.06 22.93 -3.28
N PRO A 167 16.69 23.74 -2.42
CA PRO A 167 16.37 25.15 -2.30
C PRO A 167 16.75 25.88 -3.58
N LEU A 168 15.81 26.65 -4.15
CA LEU A 168 16.06 27.54 -5.28
C LEU A 168 16.17 29.00 -4.83
N SER A 169 15.27 29.43 -3.94
CA SER A 169 15.26 30.76 -3.34
C SER A 169 14.54 30.70 -2.01
N VAL A 170 15.27 30.85 -0.90
CA VAL A 170 14.72 30.70 0.45
C VAL A 170 14.95 31.96 1.28
N GLU A 171 13.99 32.28 2.12
CA GLU A 171 14.14 33.34 3.11
C GLU A 171 15.27 32.98 4.08
N ARG A 172 16.13 33.95 4.43
CA ARG A 172 17.13 33.72 5.47
C ARG A 172 16.39 33.41 6.79
N PRO A 173 16.67 32.28 7.46
CA PRO A 173 16.00 31.97 8.70
C PRO A 173 16.33 33.05 9.74
N LYS A 174 15.30 33.79 10.17
CA LYS A 174 15.40 34.70 11.31
C LYS A 174 15.24 33.88 12.58
N GLY A 175 16.36 33.41 13.13
CA GLY A 175 16.37 32.58 14.34
C GLY A 175 16.14 31.11 14.00
N GLY A 176 17.07 30.26 14.46
CA GLY A 176 17.06 28.84 14.18
C GLY A 176 15.97 28.12 14.96
N VAL A 177 14.94 27.64 14.26
CA VAL A 177 14.10 26.55 14.74
C VAL A 177 13.95 25.56 13.59
N GLY A 178 14.58 24.40 13.76
CA GLY A 178 14.55 23.09 13.08
C GLY A 178 13.93 22.82 11.69
N GLY A 179 13.22 23.71 11.02
CA GLY A 179 12.49 23.42 9.78
C GLY A 179 13.22 23.81 8.49
N LEU A 180 12.63 23.45 7.34
CA LEU A 180 12.97 24.10 6.07
C LEU A 180 12.47 25.56 6.11
N ALA A 181 13.27 26.48 5.56
CA ALA A 181 12.89 27.88 5.47
C ALA A 181 11.75 28.07 4.45
N LYS A 182 10.95 29.12 4.63
CA LYS A 182 9.98 29.53 3.62
C LYS A 182 10.69 29.89 2.32
N GLY A 183 10.15 29.47 1.18
CA GLY A 183 10.73 29.81 -0.12
C GLY A 183 10.37 28.86 -1.25
N THR A 184 11.05 29.03 -2.37
CA THR A 184 10.89 28.18 -3.56
C THR A 184 11.85 27.00 -3.50
N TYR A 185 11.30 25.80 -3.67
CA TYR A 185 12.04 24.54 -3.72
C TYR A 185 11.76 23.81 -5.03
N ARG A 186 12.77 23.13 -5.57
CA ARG A 186 12.57 22.02 -6.50
C ARG A 186 12.40 20.74 -5.68
N ILE A 187 11.28 20.06 -5.86
CA ILE A 187 11.04 18.74 -5.29
C ILE A 187 11.42 17.71 -6.36
N GLU A 188 12.13 16.68 -5.92
CA GLU A 188 12.36 15.45 -6.68
C GLU A 188 11.82 14.29 -5.83
N ALA A 189 11.00 13.43 -6.40
CA ALA A 189 10.45 12.27 -5.72
C ALA A 189 10.50 11.04 -6.62
N ALA A 190 10.86 9.89 -6.05
CA ALA A 190 10.87 8.63 -6.78
C ALA A 190 10.58 7.43 -5.88
N THR A 191 9.96 6.41 -6.48
CA THR A 191 9.88 5.06 -5.95
C THR A 191 10.27 4.05 -7.01
N TYR A 192 10.74 2.88 -6.57
CA TYR A 192 11.07 1.75 -7.43
C TYR A 192 10.12 0.60 -7.15
N TYR A 193 9.79 -0.20 -8.15
CA TYR A 193 8.96 -1.38 -7.99
C TYR A 193 9.35 -2.43 -9.02
N LEU A 194 8.97 -3.67 -8.76
CA LEU A 194 9.05 -4.72 -9.76
C LEU A 194 7.69 -4.89 -10.43
N GLN A 195 7.67 -5.06 -11.75
CA GLN A 195 6.45 -5.38 -12.51
C GLN A 195 6.66 -6.61 -13.38
N ALA A 196 5.63 -7.44 -13.52
CA ALA A 196 5.57 -8.55 -14.47
C ALA A 196 4.16 -8.64 -15.08
N SER A 197 4.07 -9.04 -16.34
CA SER A 197 2.78 -9.23 -17.03
C SER A 197 2.19 -10.59 -16.68
N SER A 198 0.88 -10.61 -16.43
CA SER A 198 0.09 -11.81 -16.15
C SER A 198 -1.20 -11.77 -16.96
N GLY A 199 -1.76 -12.93 -17.33
CA GLY A 199 -3.01 -12.98 -18.07
C GLY A 199 -2.99 -14.00 -19.20
N TYR A 200 -3.76 -13.74 -20.26
CA TYR A 200 -3.84 -14.66 -21.39
C TYR A 200 -4.12 -13.99 -22.73
N LEU A 201 -3.77 -14.72 -23.78
CA LEU A 201 -4.12 -14.49 -25.17
C LEU A 201 -4.82 -15.74 -25.69
N GLU A 202 -5.91 -15.56 -26.42
CA GLU A 202 -6.65 -16.62 -27.10
C GLU A 202 -6.81 -16.23 -28.58
N HIS A 203 -6.42 -17.14 -29.46
CA HIS A 203 -6.64 -17.04 -30.90
C HIS A 203 -7.49 -18.24 -31.35
N LYS A 204 -8.70 -17.97 -31.83
CA LYS A 204 -9.61 -18.99 -32.35
C LYS A 204 -9.70 -18.88 -33.86
N ILE A 205 -9.61 -20.01 -34.56
CA ILE A 205 -9.73 -20.10 -36.02
C ILE A 205 -10.82 -21.11 -36.35
N HIS A 206 -11.85 -20.68 -37.05
CA HIS A 206 -12.91 -21.56 -37.54
C HIS A 206 -12.85 -21.73 -39.05
N ASN A 207 -12.71 -22.98 -39.49
CA ASN A 207 -12.73 -23.36 -40.90
C ASN A 207 -14.12 -23.88 -41.29
N ILE A 208 -14.88 -23.07 -42.03
CA ILE A 208 -16.26 -23.40 -42.42
C ILE A 208 -16.36 -24.57 -43.42
N CYS A 209 -15.30 -24.83 -44.19
CA CYS A 209 -15.29 -25.90 -45.19
C CYS A 209 -15.06 -27.29 -44.56
N LYS A 210 -14.36 -27.32 -43.43
CA LYS A 210 -14.06 -28.54 -42.67
C LYS A 210 -14.90 -28.70 -41.40
N ASP A 211 -15.70 -27.68 -41.09
CA ASP A 211 -16.43 -27.56 -39.82
C ASP A 211 -15.52 -27.83 -38.61
N SER A 212 -14.33 -27.23 -38.64
CA SER A 212 -13.27 -27.47 -37.65
C SER A 212 -12.84 -26.17 -37.01
N GLU A 213 -12.70 -26.18 -35.69
CA GLU A 213 -12.15 -25.07 -34.91
C GLU A 213 -10.78 -25.43 -34.35
N ILE A 214 -9.84 -24.49 -34.43
CA ILE A 214 -8.53 -24.52 -33.79
C ILE A 214 -8.50 -23.43 -32.74
N LEU A 215 -8.00 -23.76 -31.55
CA LEU A 215 -7.82 -22.84 -30.44
C LEU A 215 -6.35 -22.79 -30.03
N GLU A 216 -5.78 -21.59 -30.01
CA GLU A 216 -4.45 -21.33 -29.48
C GLU A 216 -4.58 -20.45 -28.24
N VAL A 217 -4.07 -20.93 -27.10
CA VAL A 217 -4.11 -20.21 -25.82
C VAL A 217 -2.69 -19.99 -25.34
N ALA A 218 -2.30 -18.74 -25.10
CA ALA A 218 -1.07 -18.42 -24.39
C ALA A 218 -1.41 -17.83 -23.01
N GLN A 219 -0.89 -18.42 -21.95
CA GLN A 219 -1.05 -17.95 -20.58
C GLN A 219 0.27 -17.44 -20.03
N PHE A 220 0.20 -16.31 -19.34
CA PHE A 220 1.36 -15.58 -18.84
C PHE A 220 1.31 -15.54 -17.33
N PHE A 221 2.40 -15.97 -16.70
CA PHE A 221 2.57 -15.96 -15.25
C PHE A 221 3.82 -15.16 -14.88
N PRO A 222 3.80 -14.38 -13.78
CA PRO A 222 5.01 -13.79 -13.23
C PRO A 222 6.04 -14.86 -12.86
N SER A 223 7.32 -14.52 -13.03
CA SER A 223 8.45 -15.36 -12.62
C SER A 223 9.52 -14.54 -11.93
N GLU A 224 10.51 -15.21 -11.36
CA GLU A 224 11.54 -14.60 -10.51
C GLU A 224 12.27 -13.43 -11.18
N PHE A 225 12.59 -12.42 -10.38
CA PHE A 225 13.47 -11.33 -10.78
C PHE A 225 14.86 -11.85 -11.19
N GLY A 226 15.44 -11.28 -12.25
CA GLY A 226 16.80 -11.60 -12.71
C GLY A 226 16.89 -12.72 -13.76
N LYS A 227 15.79 -13.41 -14.11
CA LYS A 227 15.78 -14.33 -15.26
C LYS A 227 15.81 -13.55 -16.57
N LYS A 228 16.70 -13.94 -17.49
CA LYS A 228 16.92 -13.24 -18.76
C LYS A 228 15.85 -13.52 -19.82
N GLU A 229 15.26 -14.72 -19.81
CA GLU A 229 14.33 -15.15 -20.84
C GLU A 229 13.02 -15.66 -20.24
N PRO A 230 11.88 -15.38 -20.89
CA PRO A 230 10.63 -16.07 -20.59
C PRO A 230 10.82 -17.56 -20.81
N SER A 231 10.66 -18.37 -19.77
CA SER A 231 10.58 -19.83 -19.94
C SER A 231 9.14 -20.21 -20.30
N GLY A 232 8.96 -21.32 -21.01
CA GLY A 232 7.62 -21.75 -21.35
C GLY A 232 7.47 -23.23 -21.63
N GLN A 233 6.22 -23.69 -21.55
CA GLN A 233 5.82 -25.05 -21.88
C GLN A 233 4.73 -24.99 -22.95
N VAL A 234 4.86 -25.83 -23.97
CA VAL A 234 3.86 -25.96 -25.02
C VAL A 234 3.25 -27.35 -24.95
N SER A 235 1.93 -27.44 -24.90
CA SER A 235 1.19 -28.69 -24.99
C SER A 235 0.15 -28.61 -26.09
N ARG A 236 -0.09 -29.74 -26.76
CA ARG A 236 -1.11 -29.87 -27.81
C ARG A 236 -2.05 -31.00 -27.45
N LEU A 237 -3.35 -30.73 -27.49
CA LEU A 237 -4.40 -31.72 -27.26
C LEU A 237 -5.50 -31.50 -28.29
N GLY A 238 -5.61 -32.42 -29.26
CA GLY A 238 -6.55 -32.29 -30.38
C GLY A 238 -6.31 -30.99 -31.15
N ASN A 239 -7.35 -30.17 -31.32
CA ASN A 239 -7.28 -28.88 -32.00
C ASN A 239 -6.89 -27.71 -31.08
N THR A 240 -6.47 -27.98 -29.83
CA THR A 240 -6.05 -26.95 -28.88
C THR A 240 -4.53 -26.97 -28.69
N THR A 241 -3.89 -25.82 -28.88
CA THR A 241 -2.49 -25.57 -28.50
C THR A 241 -2.47 -24.65 -27.29
N ARG A 242 -1.82 -25.08 -26.21
CA ARG A 242 -1.63 -24.26 -25.00
C ARG A 242 -0.15 -23.95 -24.81
N THR A 243 0.16 -22.66 -24.66
CA THR A 243 1.49 -22.14 -24.31
C THR A 243 1.42 -21.53 -22.92
N ILE A 244 2.30 -21.95 -22.01
CA ILE A 244 2.51 -21.29 -20.72
C ILE A 244 3.82 -20.53 -20.82
N ALA A 245 3.82 -19.24 -20.52
CA ALA A 245 4.99 -18.38 -20.52
C ALA A 245 5.19 -17.72 -19.15
N TYR A 246 6.43 -17.70 -18.69
CA TYR A 246 6.83 -17.19 -17.37
C TYR A 246 7.60 -15.87 -17.52
N ASN A 247 6.94 -14.75 -17.28
CA ASN A 247 7.49 -13.41 -17.45
C ASN A 247 8.27 -12.94 -16.22
N PRO A 248 9.59 -12.72 -16.34
CA PRO A 248 10.38 -12.26 -15.20
C PRO A 248 9.97 -10.86 -14.75
N PHE A 249 10.02 -10.63 -13.45
CA PHE A 249 9.92 -9.29 -12.89
C PHE A 249 11.00 -8.37 -13.46
N LYS A 250 10.58 -7.16 -13.87
CA LYS A 250 11.45 -6.07 -14.29
C LYS A 250 11.43 -4.94 -13.28
N LYS A 251 12.59 -4.35 -13.01
CA LYS A 251 12.71 -3.17 -12.14
C LYS A 251 12.28 -1.93 -12.91
N GLU A 252 11.36 -1.18 -12.33
CA GLU A 252 10.81 0.06 -12.87
C GLU A 252 10.87 1.16 -11.82
N SER A 253 10.55 2.39 -12.24
CA SER A 253 10.43 3.52 -11.34
C SER A 253 9.26 4.43 -11.72
N LEU A 254 8.69 5.09 -10.72
CA LEU A 254 7.86 6.28 -10.92
C LEU A 254 8.62 7.43 -10.29
N SER A 255 8.99 8.43 -11.10
CA SER A 255 9.74 9.59 -10.64
C SER A 255 9.26 10.87 -11.32
N ALA A 256 9.37 11.97 -10.59
CA ALA A 256 8.96 13.28 -11.06
C ALA A 256 9.72 14.38 -10.32
N GLU A 257 9.85 15.53 -10.98
CA GLU A 257 10.35 16.76 -10.40
C GLU A 257 9.43 17.95 -10.69
N TRP A 258 9.31 18.86 -9.74
CA TRP A 258 8.51 20.08 -9.89
C TRP A 258 8.95 21.16 -8.91
N LYS A 259 8.44 22.38 -9.09
CA LYS A 259 8.71 23.51 -8.19
C LYS A 259 7.51 23.79 -7.30
N ILE A 260 7.77 24.13 -6.05
CA ILE A 260 6.76 24.61 -5.11
C ILE A 260 7.20 25.90 -4.43
N LEU A 261 6.24 26.71 -4.01
CA LEU A 261 6.44 27.73 -2.99
C LEU A 261 6.04 27.12 -1.65
N TYR A 262 7.04 26.77 -0.83
CA TYR A 262 6.87 26.16 0.47
C TYR A 262 6.76 27.22 1.57
N ASP A 263 5.77 27.06 2.44
CA ASP A 263 5.60 27.80 3.68
C ASP A 263 5.47 26.79 4.85
N PRO A 264 6.35 26.84 5.86
CA PRO A 264 6.30 25.92 7.01
C PRO A 264 5.01 26.04 7.81
N LYS A 265 4.27 27.17 7.71
CA LYS A 265 2.95 27.34 8.34
C LYS A 265 1.84 26.55 7.64
N GLY A 266 2.11 26.04 6.44
CA GLY A 266 1.18 25.22 5.68
C GLY A 266 1.25 25.53 4.19
N THR A 267 1.25 24.49 3.36
CA THR A 267 1.26 24.62 1.90
C THR A 267 0.60 23.40 1.29
N SER A 268 -0.39 23.61 0.43
CA SER A 268 -0.93 22.55 -0.42
C SER A 268 -1.01 23.01 -1.86
N GLY A 269 -0.96 22.06 -2.78
CA GLY A 269 -1.06 22.34 -4.20
C GLY A 269 -1.08 21.08 -5.03
N SER A 270 -1.22 21.28 -6.32
CA SER A 270 -1.14 20.22 -7.33
C SER A 270 -0.59 20.80 -8.62
N ALA A 271 0.11 19.97 -9.38
CA ALA A 271 0.64 20.33 -10.69
C ALA A 271 0.51 19.14 -11.66
N VAL A 272 0.14 19.42 -12.90
CA VAL A 272 0.31 18.48 -14.01
C VAL A 272 1.71 18.71 -14.56
N LEU A 273 2.56 17.70 -14.46
CA LEU A 273 3.99 17.76 -14.78
C LEU A 273 4.27 17.37 -16.22
N LEU A 274 3.49 16.42 -16.74
CA LEU A 274 3.53 15.98 -18.12
C LEU A 274 2.10 15.72 -18.58
N ALA A 275 1.74 16.26 -19.73
CA ALA A 275 0.51 15.91 -20.44
C ALA A 275 0.86 15.70 -21.91
N VAL A 276 0.75 14.45 -22.37
CA VAL A 276 1.02 14.07 -23.76
C VAL A 276 -0.27 13.48 -24.32
N LYS A 277 -0.70 14.04 -25.45
CA LYS A 277 -1.83 13.52 -26.20
C LYS A 277 -1.43 13.39 -27.66
N SER A 278 -1.65 12.22 -28.24
CA SER A 278 -1.45 11.94 -29.66
C SER A 278 -2.63 11.16 -30.19
N GLN A 279 -3.10 11.51 -31.39
CA GLN A 279 -4.21 10.82 -32.03
C GLN A 279 -3.95 10.77 -33.53
N ASN A 280 -4.00 9.57 -34.09
CA ASN A 280 -4.09 9.34 -35.52
C ASN A 280 -5.30 8.45 -35.81
N LYS A 281 -5.47 8.03 -37.07
CA LYS A 281 -6.61 7.17 -37.47
C LYS A 281 -6.56 5.79 -36.81
N ASP A 282 -5.36 5.30 -36.48
CA ASP A 282 -5.12 3.92 -36.09
C ASP A 282 -4.93 3.75 -34.56
N ALA A 283 -4.62 4.83 -33.84
CA ALA A 283 -4.34 4.82 -32.43
C ALA A 283 -4.56 6.19 -31.75
N SER A 284 -5.00 6.14 -30.50
CA SER A 284 -4.94 7.26 -29.57
C SER A 284 -4.02 6.93 -28.39
N TYR A 285 -3.30 7.94 -27.94
CA TYR A 285 -2.39 7.87 -26.80
C TYR A 285 -2.60 9.09 -25.92
N GLU A 286 -2.82 8.85 -24.63
CA GLU A 286 -2.88 9.89 -23.61
C GLU A 286 -2.04 9.46 -22.41
N LYS A 287 -1.14 10.33 -21.96
CA LYS A 287 -0.35 10.14 -20.75
C LYS A 287 -0.30 11.42 -19.94
N THR A 288 -0.59 11.29 -18.66
CA THR A 288 -0.60 12.38 -17.70
C THR A 288 0.22 11.98 -16.48
N VAL A 289 1.17 12.84 -16.08
CA VAL A 289 1.88 12.72 -14.81
C VAL A 289 1.54 13.94 -13.98
N SER A 290 1.05 13.74 -12.77
CA SER A 290 0.68 14.81 -11.84
C SER A 290 1.26 14.58 -10.45
N ALA A 291 1.46 15.68 -9.74
CA ALA A 291 1.86 15.69 -8.35
C ALA A 291 0.83 16.47 -7.54
N LYS A 292 0.50 15.97 -6.35
CA LYS A 292 -0.29 16.68 -5.33
C LYS A 292 0.48 16.69 -4.03
N TRP A 293 0.48 17.79 -3.31
CA TRP A 293 1.18 17.90 -2.04
C TRP A 293 0.34 18.63 -0.99
N SER A 294 0.57 18.27 0.27
CA SER A 294 0.06 18.98 1.43
C SER A 294 1.07 18.88 2.57
N PHE A 295 1.53 20.04 3.04
CA PHE A 295 2.41 20.22 4.17
C PHE A 295 1.67 21.03 5.22
N LYS A 296 1.73 20.59 6.47
CA LYS A 296 1.13 21.26 7.61
C LYS A 296 2.08 21.19 8.81
N PRO A 297 2.13 22.22 9.67
CA PRO A 297 2.84 22.12 10.94
C PRO A 297 2.41 20.87 11.70
N ALA A 298 3.36 20.16 12.29
CA ALA A 298 3.05 19.08 13.21
C ALA A 298 2.57 19.70 14.54
N ASP A 299 1.42 19.24 15.04
CA ASP A 299 0.86 19.68 16.31
C ASP A 299 1.24 18.67 17.41
N THR A 300 2.31 18.98 18.13
CA THR A 300 2.80 18.16 19.25
C THR A 300 1.73 17.91 20.31
N CYS A 301 0.87 18.90 20.57
CA CYS A 301 -0.14 18.83 21.61
C CYS A 301 -1.28 17.92 21.19
N GLN A 302 -1.75 18.05 19.94
CA GLN A 302 -2.74 17.13 19.39
C GLN A 302 -2.19 15.70 19.30
N ASP A 303 -0.94 15.51 18.87
CA ASP A 303 -0.29 14.21 18.80
C ASP A 303 -0.18 13.57 20.20
N LEU A 304 0.18 14.33 21.23
CA LEU A 304 0.23 13.87 22.63
C LEU A 304 -1.16 13.49 23.17
N VAL A 305 -2.16 14.33 22.94
CA VAL A 305 -3.56 14.05 23.31
C VAL A 305 -4.03 12.75 22.67
N ALA A 306 -3.79 12.58 21.36
CA ALA A 306 -4.17 11.38 20.63
C ALA A 306 -3.46 10.13 21.18
N ALA A 307 -2.16 10.22 21.45
CA ALA A 307 -1.38 9.10 22.00
C ALA A 307 -1.84 8.72 23.43
N ILE A 308 -2.14 9.70 24.29
CA ILE A 308 -2.67 9.45 25.64
C ILE A 308 -4.05 8.78 25.57
N LEU A 309 -4.95 9.27 24.70
CA LEU A 309 -6.27 8.68 24.53
C LEU A 309 -6.20 7.25 23.99
N HIS A 310 -5.25 6.99 23.09
CA HIS A 310 -4.96 5.65 22.58
C HIS A 310 -4.55 4.70 23.71
N ASP A 311 -3.55 5.06 24.51
CA ASP A 311 -3.10 4.22 25.63
C ASP A 311 -4.19 4.07 26.71
N LEU A 312 -4.99 5.10 26.96
CA LEU A 312 -6.14 4.99 27.87
C LEU A 312 -7.17 3.98 27.39
N ALA A 313 -7.45 3.94 26.08
CA ALA A 313 -8.36 2.95 25.51
C ALA A 313 -7.83 1.52 25.69
N TYR A 314 -6.53 1.31 25.53
CA TYR A 314 -5.90 0.02 25.81
C TYR A 314 -6.00 -0.37 27.28
N VAL A 315 -5.70 0.55 28.20
CA VAL A 315 -5.84 0.31 29.65
C VAL A 315 -7.27 -0.08 30.02
N GLU A 316 -8.26 0.63 29.50
CA GLU A 316 -9.69 0.33 29.73
C GLU A 316 -10.08 -1.02 29.09
N ALA A 317 -9.57 -1.33 27.90
CA ALA A 317 -9.82 -2.61 27.23
C ALA A 317 -9.22 -3.80 27.98
N PHE A 318 -8.02 -3.67 28.55
CA PHE A 318 -7.43 -4.71 29.41
C PHE A 318 -8.25 -4.93 30.68
N GLN A 319 -8.91 -3.89 31.19
CA GLN A 319 -9.80 -3.96 32.35
C GLN A 319 -11.21 -4.51 32.02
N ASP A 320 -11.53 -4.78 30.75
CA ASP A 320 -12.83 -5.32 30.37
C ASP A 320 -13.06 -6.72 31.01
N PRO A 321 -14.16 -6.92 31.78
CA PRO A 321 -14.42 -8.20 32.46
C PRO A 321 -14.59 -9.40 31.53
N PHE A 322 -14.94 -9.18 30.25
CA PHE A 322 -15.06 -10.24 29.24
C PHE A 322 -13.72 -10.57 28.60
N ALA A 323 -12.70 -9.71 28.72
CA ALA A 323 -11.35 -10.01 28.25
C ALA A 323 -10.78 -11.23 28.98
N LEU A 324 -10.91 -11.30 30.31
CA LEU A 324 -10.41 -12.43 31.11
C LEU A 324 -11.14 -13.76 30.85
N ARG A 325 -12.29 -13.72 30.16
CA ARG A 325 -13.03 -14.93 29.76
C ARG A 325 -12.56 -15.50 28.42
N GLN A 326 -11.69 -14.78 27.72
CA GLN A 326 -11.13 -15.24 26.45
C GLN A 326 -10.01 -16.26 26.70
N GLU A 327 -9.86 -17.20 25.77
CA GLU A 327 -8.68 -18.07 25.73
C GLU A 327 -7.41 -17.20 25.52
N PRO A 328 -6.25 -17.58 26.09
CA PRO A 328 -5.01 -16.80 25.97
C PRO A 328 -4.64 -16.43 24.52
N ALA A 329 -4.88 -17.34 23.58
CA ALA A 329 -4.63 -17.13 22.15
C ALA A 329 -5.52 -16.04 21.52
N ARG A 330 -6.72 -15.79 22.08
CA ARG A 330 -7.70 -14.80 21.59
C ARG A 330 -7.76 -13.53 22.42
N TYR A 331 -7.19 -13.57 23.63
CA TYR A 331 -7.19 -12.48 24.60
C TYR A 331 -6.74 -11.14 23.99
N ARG A 332 -5.57 -11.12 23.34
CA ARG A 332 -4.99 -9.90 22.77
C ARG A 332 -5.87 -9.31 21.65
N CYS A 333 -6.37 -10.15 20.75
CA CYS A 333 -7.24 -9.71 19.67
C CYS A 333 -8.57 -9.15 20.19
N TYR A 334 -9.08 -9.71 21.29
CA TYR A 334 -10.26 -9.16 21.96
C TYR A 334 -9.97 -7.76 22.54
N VAL A 335 -8.84 -7.59 23.23
CA VAL A 335 -8.41 -6.29 23.76
C VAL A 335 -8.30 -5.26 22.63
N ASP A 336 -7.66 -5.61 21.50
CA ASP A 336 -7.55 -4.72 20.33
C ASP A 336 -8.93 -4.27 19.80
N ARG A 337 -9.90 -5.20 19.73
CA ARG A 337 -11.28 -4.89 19.31
C ARG A 337 -11.99 -3.95 20.27
N VAL A 338 -11.81 -4.15 21.57
CA VAL A 338 -12.42 -3.28 22.60
C VAL A 338 -11.77 -1.90 22.58
N ALA A 339 -10.44 -1.83 22.51
CA ALA A 339 -9.71 -0.56 22.40
C ALA A 339 -10.14 0.23 21.14
N TYR A 340 -10.25 -0.45 19.99
CA TYR A 340 -10.80 0.15 18.76
C TYR A 340 -12.20 0.73 18.99
N LYS A 341 -13.09 -0.03 19.64
CA LYS A 341 -14.45 0.43 19.93
C LYS A 341 -14.46 1.65 20.84
N ILE A 342 -13.61 1.69 21.86
CA ILE A 342 -13.49 2.84 22.78
C ILE A 342 -13.02 4.08 22.02
N LEU A 343 -12.07 3.94 21.09
CA LEU A 343 -11.52 5.05 20.31
C LEU A 343 -12.47 5.56 19.23
N ASN A 344 -13.10 4.64 18.49
CA ASN A 344 -13.86 4.97 17.27
C ASN A 344 -15.37 4.98 17.47
N GLY A 345 -15.88 4.52 18.62
CA GLY A 345 -17.31 4.43 18.93
C GLY A 345 -18.05 3.26 18.27
N SER A 346 -17.40 2.51 17.38
CA SER A 346 -17.97 1.32 16.71
C SER A 346 -17.00 0.16 16.73
N TRP A 347 -17.51 -1.07 16.62
CA TRP A 347 -16.67 -2.25 16.44
C TRP A 347 -15.97 -2.23 15.06
N PRO A 348 -14.76 -2.77 14.94
CA PRO A 348 -14.06 -2.88 13.66
C PRO A 348 -14.79 -3.83 12.70
N THR A 349 -14.76 -3.52 11.41
CA THR A 349 -15.26 -4.42 10.35
C THR A 349 -14.22 -5.50 10.04
N GLN A 350 -14.56 -6.77 9.91
CA GLN A 350 -13.54 -7.78 9.56
C GLN A 350 -13.12 -7.65 8.07
N PRO A 351 -11.83 -7.73 7.70
CA PRO A 351 -10.61 -7.90 8.52
C PRO A 351 -9.82 -6.59 8.71
N GLU A 352 -10.33 -5.66 9.52
CA GLU A 352 -9.71 -4.35 9.77
C GLU A 352 -8.54 -4.40 10.76
N LEU A 353 -8.54 -5.36 11.70
CA LEU A 353 -7.43 -5.54 12.64
C LEU A 353 -6.39 -6.54 12.13
N GLN A 354 -5.13 -6.34 12.52
CA GLN A 354 -4.04 -7.25 12.12
C GLN A 354 -4.24 -8.67 12.67
N CYS A 355 -4.91 -8.82 13.82
CA CYS A 355 -5.26 -10.12 14.39
C CYS A 355 -6.40 -10.84 13.64
N ASP A 356 -7.14 -10.14 12.77
CA ASP A 356 -8.21 -10.72 11.95
C ASP A 356 -7.68 -11.30 10.62
N LYS A 357 -6.40 -11.08 10.31
CA LYS A 357 -5.76 -11.64 9.13
C LYS A 357 -5.20 -13.01 9.50
N ASP A 358 -5.74 -14.07 8.90
CA ASP A 358 -5.18 -15.41 8.95
C ASP A 358 -3.75 -15.37 8.41
N LEU A 359 -2.77 -15.24 9.31
CA LEU A 359 -1.38 -15.38 8.95
C LEU A 359 -1.15 -16.86 8.67
N SER A 360 -0.88 -17.21 7.42
CA SER A 360 -0.39 -18.55 7.08
C SER A 360 0.79 -18.90 7.98
N ASP A 361 0.77 -20.10 8.57
CA ASP A 361 1.64 -20.63 9.65
C ASP A 361 3.18 -20.55 9.43
N GLY A 362 3.66 -19.93 8.36
CA GLY A 362 5.08 -19.74 8.04
C GLY A 362 5.59 -18.29 8.02
N GLU A 363 4.75 -17.27 8.21
CA GLU A 363 5.14 -15.86 8.01
C GLU A 363 5.43 -15.06 9.30
N ARG A 364 6.17 -15.64 10.25
CA ARG A 364 6.87 -14.80 11.25
C ARG A 364 8.33 -15.19 11.35
N PRO A 365 9.26 -14.43 10.75
CA PRO A 365 10.57 -14.36 11.34
C PRO A 365 10.40 -13.67 12.70
N GLN A 366 10.72 -14.39 13.77
CA GLN A 366 10.87 -13.81 15.11
C GLN A 366 11.80 -12.59 15.02
N GLY A 367 11.32 -11.42 15.42
CA GLY A 367 12.10 -10.18 15.38
C GLY A 367 12.16 -9.44 14.03
N ALA A 368 11.48 -9.90 12.98
CA ALA A 368 11.33 -9.12 11.75
C ALA A 368 10.07 -8.26 11.80
N GLY A 369 10.22 -7.08 12.40
CA GLY A 369 9.21 -6.03 12.41
C GLY A 369 9.82 -4.73 12.94
N ASP A 370 9.21 -3.61 12.60
CA ASP A 370 9.64 -2.30 13.14
C ASP A 370 9.12 -2.05 14.57
N GLU A 371 8.54 -3.07 15.18
CA GLU A 371 7.90 -3.04 16.49
C GLU A 371 8.95 -3.19 17.59
N ILE A 372 8.89 -2.27 18.54
CA ILE A 372 9.68 -2.29 19.75
C ILE A 372 9.06 -3.29 20.75
N GLY A 373 9.89 -3.91 21.59
CA GLY A 373 9.40 -4.86 22.60
C GLY A 373 10.52 -5.37 23.49
N VAL A 374 10.18 -6.22 24.45
CA VAL A 374 11.13 -6.82 25.40
C VAL A 374 11.28 -8.31 25.14
N ASN A 375 12.51 -8.77 24.95
CA ASN A 375 12.81 -10.18 24.73
C ASN A 375 12.88 -10.98 26.04
N ASP A 376 12.97 -12.31 25.94
CA ASP A 376 13.08 -13.20 27.10
C ASP A 376 14.30 -12.90 27.98
N LYS A 377 15.34 -12.20 27.47
CA LYS A 377 16.51 -11.77 28.24
C LYS A 377 16.29 -10.45 28.98
N CYS A 378 15.08 -9.92 28.98
CA CYS A 378 14.71 -8.64 29.56
C CYS A 378 15.49 -7.47 28.95
N GLU A 379 15.65 -7.51 27.62
CA GLU A 379 16.31 -6.47 26.84
C GLU A 379 15.35 -5.93 25.77
N LEU A 380 15.46 -4.63 25.50
CA LEU A 380 14.70 -3.94 24.47
C LEU A 380 15.21 -4.32 23.08
N ILE A 381 14.34 -4.89 22.25
CA ILE A 381 14.65 -5.22 20.85
C ILE A 381 14.10 -4.13 19.91
N ASN A 382 14.67 -4.02 18.71
CA ASN A 382 14.23 -3.11 17.63
C ASN A 382 14.20 -1.61 17.94
N LYS A 383 14.76 -1.17 19.08
CA LYS A 383 14.81 0.25 19.48
C LYS A 383 15.31 1.18 18.36
N THR A 384 16.42 0.84 17.70
CA THR A 384 16.99 1.68 16.64
C THR A 384 16.04 1.80 15.45
N THR A 385 15.45 0.68 15.00
CA THR A 385 14.48 0.64 13.90
C THR A 385 13.23 1.46 14.24
N PHE A 386 12.70 1.29 15.45
CA PHE A 386 11.56 2.05 15.97
C PHE A 386 11.84 3.55 15.99
N LEU A 387 12.98 3.98 16.52
CA LEU A 387 13.35 5.40 16.59
C LEU A 387 13.48 6.02 15.19
N GLU A 388 14.08 5.30 14.23
CA GLU A 388 14.18 5.77 12.86
C GLU A 388 12.81 5.85 12.18
N LYS A 389 11.92 4.87 12.41
CA LYS A 389 10.54 4.90 11.91
C LYS A 389 9.74 6.07 12.51
N ALA A 390 9.83 6.28 13.82
CA ALA A 390 9.16 7.38 14.52
C ALA A 390 9.60 8.75 13.97
N LYS A 391 10.92 8.93 13.74
CA LYS A 391 11.46 10.14 13.10
C LYS A 391 10.90 10.33 11.69
N ARG A 392 10.92 9.29 10.86
CA ARG A 392 10.40 9.33 9.48
C ARG A 392 8.89 9.58 9.43
N GLY A 393 8.14 9.06 10.41
CA GLY A 393 6.70 9.26 10.60
C GLY A 393 6.31 10.60 11.21
N CYS A 394 7.27 11.45 11.57
CA CYS A 394 7.02 12.74 12.24
C CYS A 394 6.32 12.60 13.61
N VAL A 395 6.62 11.53 14.35
CA VAL A 395 6.15 11.34 15.73
C VAL A 395 6.92 12.28 16.67
N PRO A 396 6.26 12.97 17.62
CA PRO A 396 6.93 13.76 18.65
C PRO A 396 7.84 12.95 19.55
N ASP A 397 8.97 13.55 19.95
CA ASP A 397 9.92 12.93 20.87
C ASP A 397 9.27 12.64 22.23
N GLU A 398 8.30 13.46 22.64
CA GLU A 398 7.54 13.27 23.87
C GLU A 398 6.65 12.03 23.81
N VAL A 399 6.07 11.73 22.65
CA VAL A 399 5.31 10.49 22.43
C VAL A 399 6.26 9.29 22.40
N VAL A 400 7.40 9.43 21.70
CA VAL A 400 8.46 8.40 21.68
C VAL A 400 8.96 8.11 23.10
N ALA A 401 9.13 9.13 23.95
CA ALA A 401 9.52 8.97 25.34
C ALA A 401 8.47 8.22 26.16
N GLY A 402 7.18 8.51 25.96
CA GLY A 402 6.08 7.77 26.57
C GLY A 402 6.08 6.28 26.21
N ILE A 403 6.25 5.96 24.92
CA ILE A 403 6.36 4.58 24.43
C ILE A 403 7.59 3.89 25.04
N LEU A 404 8.75 4.55 25.06
CA LEU A 404 9.94 3.99 25.70
C LEU A 404 9.77 3.78 27.21
N ALA A 405 9.02 4.64 27.90
CA ALA A 405 8.72 4.46 29.32
C ALA A 405 7.81 3.25 29.57
N HIS A 406 6.82 3.03 28.71
CA HIS A 406 6.01 1.81 28.69
C HIS A 406 6.91 0.56 28.53
N GLU A 407 7.73 0.51 27.49
CA GLU A 407 8.60 -0.64 27.22
C GLU A 407 9.65 -0.88 28.32
N ASN A 408 10.22 0.19 28.88
CA ASN A 408 11.15 0.07 30.00
C ASN A 408 10.47 -0.50 31.25
N THR A 409 9.16 -0.27 31.43
CA THR A 409 8.40 -0.89 32.53
C THR A 409 8.32 -2.41 32.34
N HIS A 410 8.17 -2.91 31.10
CA HIS A 410 8.25 -4.35 30.82
C HIS A 410 9.64 -4.93 31.09
N ILE A 411 10.71 -4.18 30.83
CA ILE A 411 12.07 -4.59 31.22
C ILE A 411 12.18 -4.80 32.73
N GLU A 412 11.65 -3.85 33.52
CA GLU A 412 11.64 -3.95 34.98
C GLU A 412 10.80 -5.15 35.47
N GLN A 413 9.61 -5.34 34.91
CA GLN A 413 8.75 -6.48 35.22
C GLN A 413 9.44 -7.83 34.91
N CYS A 414 10.08 -7.93 33.75
CA CYS A 414 10.83 -9.13 33.36
C CYS A 414 12.04 -9.39 34.27
N ARG A 415 12.79 -8.34 34.65
CA ARG A 415 13.93 -8.47 35.59
C ARG A 415 13.48 -8.84 36.99
N TRP A 416 12.32 -8.37 37.41
CA TRP A 416 11.74 -8.69 38.71
C TRP A 416 11.34 -10.17 38.80
N ASP A 417 10.53 -10.63 37.83
CA ASP A 417 10.13 -12.04 37.76
C ASP A 417 9.94 -12.46 36.29
N ARG A 418 10.98 -13.11 35.77
CA ARG A 418 11.01 -13.59 34.39
C ARG A 418 9.98 -14.69 34.12
N ASN A 419 9.66 -15.52 35.11
CA ASN A 419 8.68 -16.60 34.90
C ASN A 419 7.27 -16.02 34.83
N LEU A 420 6.96 -15.06 35.70
CA LEU A 420 5.69 -14.35 35.68
C LEU A 420 5.53 -13.54 34.38
N PHE A 421 6.58 -12.86 33.93
CA PHE A 421 6.56 -12.09 32.68
C PHE A 421 6.27 -12.97 31.46
N ASN A 422 6.80 -14.20 31.44
CA ASN A 422 6.56 -15.16 30.36
C ASN A 422 5.33 -16.07 30.60
N SER A 423 4.49 -15.75 31.59
CA SER A 423 3.25 -16.48 31.85
C SER A 423 2.27 -16.31 30.69
N GLU A 424 1.43 -17.31 30.42
CA GLU A 424 0.29 -17.21 29.49
C GLU A 424 -1.01 -16.81 30.19
N ASN A 425 -0.96 -16.46 31.48
CA ASN A 425 -2.14 -16.08 32.26
C ASN A 425 -2.65 -14.69 31.85
N PRO A 426 -3.88 -14.56 31.33
CA PRO A 426 -4.47 -13.27 30.96
C PRO A 426 -4.53 -12.24 32.09
N GLU A 427 -4.68 -12.66 33.35
CA GLU A 427 -4.68 -11.75 34.50
C GLU A 427 -3.30 -11.12 34.73
N VAL A 428 -2.24 -11.91 34.54
CA VAL A 428 -0.86 -11.42 34.64
C VAL A 428 -0.56 -10.44 33.52
N TRP A 429 -0.99 -10.76 32.29
CA TRP A 429 -0.87 -9.84 31.16
C TRP A 429 -1.61 -8.54 31.43
N ARG A 430 -2.89 -8.60 31.81
CA ARG A 430 -3.67 -7.42 32.18
C ARG A 430 -2.90 -6.52 33.14
N ASP A 431 -2.43 -7.08 34.26
CA ASP A 431 -1.79 -6.29 35.31
C ASP A 431 -0.47 -5.66 34.86
N MET A 432 0.31 -6.38 34.05
CA MET A 432 1.56 -5.90 33.47
C MET A 432 1.33 -4.77 32.46
N GLU A 433 0.43 -4.98 31.51
CA GLU A 433 0.08 -4.02 30.44
C GLU A 433 -0.56 -2.75 30.99
N VAL A 434 -1.53 -2.88 31.89
CA VAL A 434 -2.18 -1.74 32.55
C VAL A 434 -1.13 -0.90 33.28
N ARG A 435 -0.19 -1.53 33.99
CA ARG A 435 0.88 -0.80 34.67
C ARG A 435 1.81 -0.09 33.67
N ALA A 436 2.25 -0.76 32.61
CA ALA A 436 3.16 -0.20 31.62
C ALA A 436 2.52 0.99 30.87
N HIS A 437 1.28 0.85 30.41
CA HIS A 437 0.54 1.96 29.78
C HIS A 437 0.32 3.14 30.72
N LEU A 438 -0.03 2.91 31.99
CA LEU A 438 -0.17 4.01 32.95
C LEU A 438 1.13 4.79 33.17
N VAL A 439 2.29 4.12 33.15
CA VAL A 439 3.61 4.78 33.20
C VAL A 439 3.87 5.60 31.93
N GLY A 440 3.60 5.03 30.75
CA GLY A 440 3.71 5.75 29.47
C GLY A 440 2.81 6.99 29.41
N ILE A 441 1.55 6.86 29.81
CA ILE A 441 0.57 7.95 29.93
C ILE A 441 1.07 9.04 30.87
N ALA A 442 1.64 8.68 32.03
CA ALA A 442 2.15 9.65 32.98
C ALA A 442 3.29 10.51 32.40
N GLU A 443 4.20 9.90 31.64
CA GLU A 443 5.30 10.62 30.96
C GLU A 443 4.77 11.54 29.85
N MET A 444 3.78 11.08 29.06
CA MET A 444 3.14 11.91 28.04
C MET A 444 2.33 13.06 28.65
N LEU A 445 1.59 12.84 29.74
CA LEU A 445 0.82 13.88 30.43
C LEU A 445 1.73 14.96 31.03
N LYS A 446 2.88 14.57 31.59
CA LYS A 446 3.89 15.51 32.08
C LYS A 446 4.38 16.41 30.94
N SER A 447 4.64 15.82 29.77
CA SER A 447 5.03 16.57 28.57
C SER A 447 3.91 17.47 28.06
N LEU A 448 2.67 16.98 28.02
CA LEU A 448 1.48 17.71 27.60
C LEU A 448 1.25 18.95 28.48
N LYS A 449 1.29 18.80 29.81
CA LYS A 449 1.12 19.93 30.75
C LYS A 449 2.21 20.98 30.60
N ARG A 450 3.45 20.54 30.32
CA ARG A 450 4.60 21.43 30.14
C ARG A 450 4.51 22.21 28.82
N LEU A 451 4.17 21.55 27.72
CA LEU A 451 4.22 22.12 26.37
C LEU A 451 2.89 22.77 25.96
N CYS A 452 1.79 22.32 26.54
CA CYS A 452 0.41 22.64 26.15
C CYS A 452 -0.37 23.07 27.41
N PRO A 453 -0.01 24.18 28.07
CA PRO A 453 -0.50 24.53 29.39
C PRO A 453 -2.01 24.77 29.45
N ASN A 454 -2.62 25.12 28.32
CA ASN A 454 -4.06 25.33 28.25
C ASN A 454 -4.83 23.99 28.18
N ALA A 455 -4.14 22.86 27.88
CA ALA A 455 -4.78 21.62 27.44
C ALA A 455 -5.74 21.11 28.51
N VAL A 456 -6.97 20.78 28.12
CA VAL A 456 -7.95 20.25 29.06
C VAL A 456 -7.59 18.79 29.37
N THR A 457 -6.82 18.59 30.46
CA THR A 457 -6.41 17.25 30.91
C THR A 457 -7.39 16.63 31.90
N ALA A 458 -8.37 17.39 32.40
CA ALA A 458 -9.24 16.96 33.50
C ALA A 458 -9.98 15.65 33.22
N GLU A 459 -10.48 15.45 32.00
CA GLU A 459 -11.16 14.21 31.62
C GLU A 459 -10.19 13.00 31.59
N MET A 460 -8.98 13.18 31.05
CA MET A 460 -7.96 12.14 31.03
C MET A 460 -7.55 11.75 32.46
N GLU A 461 -7.34 12.74 33.32
CA GLU A 461 -6.99 12.53 34.73
C GLU A 461 -8.12 11.84 35.50
N GLN A 462 -9.39 12.18 35.22
CA GLN A 462 -10.53 11.48 35.79
C GLN A 462 -10.58 10.00 35.38
N ARG A 463 -10.31 9.69 34.10
CA ARG A 463 -10.21 8.31 33.61
C ARG A 463 -9.09 7.55 34.30
N ILE A 464 -7.88 8.13 34.37
CA ILE A 464 -6.72 7.55 35.09
C ILE A 464 -7.05 7.29 36.56
N ASN A 465 -7.69 8.25 37.24
CA ASN A 465 -8.07 8.09 38.64
C ASN A 465 -9.14 7.00 38.86
N ARG A 466 -10.00 6.75 37.86
CA ARG A 466 -10.98 5.65 37.92
C ARG A 466 -10.28 4.30 37.76
N ILE A 467 -9.40 4.18 36.78
CA ILE A 467 -8.57 3.00 36.52
C ILE A 467 -7.73 2.64 37.77
N ASN A 468 -7.06 3.63 38.37
CA ASN A 468 -6.25 3.42 39.57
C ASN A 468 -7.09 2.99 40.78
N ARG A 469 -8.30 3.55 40.94
CA ARG A 469 -9.23 3.15 42.01
C ARG A 469 -9.69 1.69 41.85
N HIS A 470 -10.06 1.28 40.64
CA HIS A 470 -10.39 -0.12 40.37
C HIS A 470 -9.19 -1.05 40.58
N ARG A 471 -7.95 -0.61 40.30
CA ARG A 471 -6.77 -1.45 40.55
C ARG A 471 -6.46 -1.65 42.03
N LEU A 472 -6.71 -0.63 42.85
CA LEU A 472 -6.46 -0.67 44.30
C LEU A 472 -7.60 -1.34 45.08
N ASN A 473 -8.82 -1.32 44.54
CA ASN A 473 -10.02 -1.97 45.09
C ASN A 473 -10.76 -2.74 43.96
N PRO A 474 -10.25 -3.92 43.54
CA PRO A 474 -10.74 -4.67 42.38
C PRO A 474 -12.16 -5.24 42.54
#